data_AF-A0A7S4GBZ8-F1
#
_entry.id   AF-A0A7S4GBZ8-F1
#
_cell.length_a   1.000
_cell.length_b   1.000
_cell.length_c   1.000
_cell.angle_alpha   90.00
_cell.angle_beta   90.00
_cell.angle_gamma   90.00
#
_symmetry.space_group_name_H-M   'P 1'
#
loop_
_entity.id
_entity.type
_entity.pdbx_description
1 polymer ?
#
loop_
_entity_poly.entity_id
_entity_poly.type
_entity_poly.pdbx_seq_one_letter_code
_entity_poly.pdbx_strand_id
1 'polypeptide(L)'
;KLLGKRATGKFFNPSSGPCYYGELPLAFAVCTNQPEMVRVLLNAGADLTLQDEANGNNAAHMAVLFNLPEMYDLLRAEWNARKQSGKVECLTDRPNKFGQGCLALAAAEGRREIFEHVLRSRSTVHWSYGQVVCLHHPTEGLDEGLHCSE
;
A
#
# COMPACT_ATOMS: atom_id res chain seq x y z
N LYS A 1 -14.45 19.43 5.06
CA LYS A 1 -14.59 17.95 5.02
C LYS A 1 -13.44 17.34 5.82
N LEU A 2 -13.71 16.41 6.74
CA LEU A 2 -12.70 15.83 7.65
C LEU A 2 -11.79 14.79 6.97
N LEU A 3 -12.17 14.29 5.79
CA LEU A 3 -11.51 13.17 5.10
C LEU A 3 -10.05 13.43 4.69
N GLY A 4 -9.64 14.69 4.52
CA GLY A 4 -8.27 15.07 4.18
C GLY A 4 -7.51 15.72 5.34
N LYS A 5 -8.04 15.68 6.57
CA LYS A 5 -7.34 16.22 7.75
C LYS A 5 -6.31 15.22 8.24
N ARG A 6 -5.12 15.72 8.57
CA ARG A 6 -3.97 14.92 8.98
C ARG A 6 -3.77 14.99 10.49
N ALA A 7 -3.48 13.86 11.11
CA ALA A 7 -3.11 13.76 12.51
C ALA A 7 -1.58 13.83 12.67
N THR A 8 -1.01 15.04 12.60
CA THR A 8 0.45 15.29 12.66
C THR A 8 0.99 15.56 14.08
N GLY A 9 0.20 15.26 15.12
CA GLY A 9 0.60 15.48 16.50
C GLY A 9 1.83 14.65 16.90
N LYS A 10 2.56 15.09 17.94
CA LYS A 10 3.76 14.39 18.48
C LYS A 10 3.52 12.90 18.77
N PHE A 11 2.29 12.53 19.12
CA PHE A 11 1.91 11.16 19.42
C PHE A 11 1.96 10.23 18.19
N PHE A 12 1.69 10.74 16.98
CA PHE A 12 1.63 9.96 15.73
C PHE A 12 2.89 10.10 14.87
N ASN A 13 3.92 10.77 15.38
CA ASN A 13 5.14 11.03 14.64
C ASN A 13 5.96 9.72 14.52
N PRO A 14 6.37 9.28 13.31
CA PRO A 14 7.07 8.01 13.16
C PRO A 14 8.46 7.98 13.79
N SER A 15 9.12 9.13 13.97
CA SER A 15 10.48 9.21 14.54
C SER A 15 10.50 9.42 16.05
N SER A 16 9.44 10.00 16.63
CA SER A 16 9.43 10.45 18.04
C SER A 16 8.19 10.05 18.82
N GLY A 17 7.14 9.58 18.14
CA GLY A 17 5.88 9.19 18.73
C GLY A 17 5.83 7.70 19.10
N PRO A 18 4.96 7.31 20.04
CA PRO A 18 4.77 5.92 20.41
C PRO A 18 4.06 5.06 19.35
N CYS A 19 3.40 5.66 18.35
CA CYS A 19 2.71 4.91 17.30
C CYS A 19 2.66 5.69 15.98
N TYR A 20 2.44 4.97 14.86
CA TYR A 20 2.35 5.53 13.52
C TYR A 20 1.20 4.89 12.74
N TYR A 21 0.28 5.71 12.22
CA TYR A 21 -0.96 5.26 11.54
C TYR A 21 -1.23 6.01 10.21
N GLY A 22 -0.21 6.62 9.61
CA GLY A 22 -0.32 7.20 8.26
C GLY A 22 -1.16 8.47 8.16
N GLU A 23 -1.34 9.20 9.27
CA GLU A 23 -1.95 10.54 9.42
C GLU A 23 -3.41 10.74 8.96
N LEU A 24 -3.89 9.97 7.99
CA LEU A 24 -5.14 10.16 7.28
C LEU A 24 -6.24 9.24 7.86
N PRO A 25 -7.51 9.67 7.93
CA PRO A 25 -8.59 8.84 8.46
C PRO A 25 -8.71 7.49 7.76
N LEU A 26 -8.45 7.45 6.45
CA LEU A 26 -8.42 6.22 5.66
C LEU A 26 -7.29 5.28 6.11
N ALA A 27 -6.09 5.82 6.38
CA ALA A 27 -4.97 5.05 6.88
C ALA A 27 -5.25 4.47 8.28
N PHE A 28 -5.91 5.22 9.17
CA PHE A 28 -6.34 4.71 10.47
C PHE A 28 -7.31 3.52 10.34
N ALA A 29 -8.30 3.61 9.46
CA ALA A 29 -9.25 2.51 9.21
C ALA A 29 -8.53 1.25 8.68
N VAL A 30 -7.50 1.43 7.84
CA VAL A 30 -6.64 0.34 7.37
C VAL A 30 -5.83 -0.27 8.51
N CYS A 31 -5.13 0.55 9.29
CA CYS A 31 -4.26 0.05 10.37
C CYS A 31 -5.05 -0.63 11.50
N THR A 32 -6.30 -0.24 11.71
CA THR A 32 -7.22 -0.87 12.68
C THR A 32 -7.96 -2.08 12.09
N ASN A 33 -7.65 -2.46 10.85
CA ASN A 33 -8.25 -3.59 10.13
C ASN A 33 -9.79 -3.53 10.06
N GLN A 34 -10.33 -2.35 9.73
CA GLN A 34 -11.78 -2.11 9.63
C GLN A 34 -12.22 -1.93 8.16
N PRO A 35 -12.47 -3.03 7.41
CA PRO A 35 -12.80 -2.95 5.99
C PRO A 35 -14.07 -2.13 5.72
N GLU A 36 -15.05 -2.21 6.61
CA GLU A 36 -16.33 -1.52 6.43
C GLU A 36 -16.18 -0.02 6.61
N MET A 37 -15.32 0.39 7.55
CA MET A 37 -14.97 1.80 7.71
C MET A 37 -14.21 2.32 6.48
N VAL A 38 -13.30 1.53 5.92
CA VAL A 38 -12.61 1.87 4.66
C VAL A 38 -13.62 2.11 3.55
N ARG A 39 -14.58 1.20 3.34
CA ARG A 39 -15.64 1.37 2.31
C ARG A 39 -16.48 2.62 2.55
N VAL A 40 -16.89 2.88 3.79
CA VAL A 40 -17.66 4.09 4.15
C VAL A 40 -16.87 5.35 3.84
N LEU A 41 -15.59 5.41 4.22
CA LEU A 41 -14.72 6.57 3.95
C LEU A 41 -14.52 6.78 2.45
N LEU A 42 -14.30 5.71 1.68
CA LEU A 42 -14.14 5.79 0.23
C LEU A 42 -15.43 6.23 -0.47
N ASN A 43 -16.59 5.75 -0.03
CA ASN A 43 -17.90 6.17 -0.55
C ASN A 43 -18.22 7.63 -0.18
N ALA A 44 -17.69 8.13 0.94
CA ALA A 44 -17.76 9.53 1.31
C ALA A 44 -16.80 10.43 0.50
N GLY A 45 -15.98 9.84 -0.38
CA GLY A 45 -15.03 10.56 -1.24
C GLY A 45 -13.64 10.74 -0.63
N ALA A 46 -13.20 9.83 0.24
CA ALA A 46 -11.80 9.78 0.65
C ALA A 46 -10.91 9.45 -0.55
N ASP A 47 -9.82 10.19 -0.69
CA ASP A 47 -8.88 10.02 -1.80
C ASP A 47 -7.82 8.98 -1.45
N LEU A 48 -7.79 7.87 -2.20
CA LEU A 48 -6.83 6.78 -2.07
C LEU A 48 -5.40 7.20 -2.40
N THR A 49 -5.23 8.27 -3.18
CA THR A 49 -3.91 8.73 -3.64
C THR A 49 -3.16 9.57 -2.63
N LEU A 50 -3.81 9.96 -1.53
CA LEU A 50 -3.19 10.76 -0.49
C LEU A 50 -2.13 9.94 0.26
N GLN A 51 -0.99 10.59 0.47
CA GLN A 51 0.17 10.08 1.20
C GLN A 51 0.34 10.87 2.50
N ASP A 52 0.86 10.24 3.54
CA ASP A 52 1.24 10.92 4.77
C ASP A 52 2.41 11.91 4.54
N GLU A 53 2.50 12.94 5.36
CA GLU A 53 3.57 13.93 5.27
C GLU A 53 4.87 13.41 5.86
N ALA A 54 4.84 12.50 6.83
CA ALA A 54 6.07 12.00 7.43
C ALA A 54 6.87 11.13 6.45
N ASN A 55 6.28 10.04 5.93
CA ASN A 55 6.99 9.01 5.15
C ASN A 55 6.56 8.90 3.68
N GLY A 56 5.49 9.57 3.26
CA GLY A 56 4.93 9.42 1.91
C GLY A 56 4.21 8.10 1.67
N ASN A 57 3.87 7.35 2.70
CA ASN A 57 3.04 6.17 2.65
C ASN A 57 1.59 6.53 2.34
N ASN A 58 1.02 5.84 1.35
CA ASN A 58 -0.43 5.84 1.11
C ASN A 58 -1.11 4.73 1.93
N ALA A 59 -2.43 4.62 1.83
CA ALA A 59 -3.21 3.58 2.52
C ALA A 59 -2.73 2.14 2.22
N ALA A 60 -2.25 1.85 1.01
CA ALA A 60 -1.75 0.52 0.64
C ALA A 60 -0.40 0.20 1.31
N HIS A 61 0.51 1.18 1.42
CA HIS A 61 1.76 1.02 2.20
C HIS A 61 1.44 0.73 3.67
N MET A 62 0.42 1.39 4.23
CA MET A 62 0.00 1.12 5.61
C MET A 62 -0.52 -0.31 5.78
N ALA A 63 -1.27 -0.86 4.82
CA ALA A 63 -1.67 -2.27 4.86
C ALA A 63 -0.45 -3.21 4.87
N VAL A 64 0.61 -2.86 4.14
CA VAL A 64 1.88 -3.60 4.15
C VAL A 64 2.59 -3.49 5.50
N LEU A 65 2.72 -2.28 6.06
CA LEU A 65 3.33 -2.02 7.36
C LEU A 65 2.58 -2.67 8.54
N PHE A 66 1.32 -3.06 8.35
CA PHE A 66 0.55 -3.77 9.38
C PHE A 66 0.37 -5.26 9.06
N ASN A 67 0.96 -5.78 7.97
CA ASN A 67 0.84 -7.17 7.51
C ASN A 67 -0.63 -7.60 7.30
N LEU A 68 -1.40 -6.78 6.57
CA LEU A 68 -2.84 -6.98 6.32
C LEU A 68 -3.12 -7.30 4.83
N PRO A 69 -2.98 -8.57 4.39
CA PRO A 69 -3.15 -8.95 2.99
C PRO A 69 -4.57 -8.74 2.45
N GLU A 70 -5.60 -9.02 3.25
CA GLU A 70 -6.99 -8.83 2.85
C GLU A 70 -7.32 -7.34 2.68
N MET A 71 -6.76 -6.49 3.54
CA MET A 71 -6.93 -5.05 3.44
C MET A 71 -6.20 -4.48 2.22
N TYR A 72 -5.02 -5.00 1.92
CA TYR A 72 -4.29 -4.68 0.70
C TYR A 72 -5.11 -5.02 -0.55
N ASP A 73 -5.71 -6.22 -0.60
CA ASP A 73 -6.57 -6.62 -1.71
C ASP A 73 -7.84 -5.78 -1.82
N LEU A 74 -8.46 -5.43 -0.69
CA LEU A 74 -9.60 -4.53 -0.65
C LEU A 74 -9.22 -3.18 -1.27
N LEU A 75 -8.14 -2.54 -0.83
CA LEU A 75 -7.70 -1.25 -1.36
C LEU A 75 -7.40 -1.32 -2.86
N ARG A 76 -6.76 -2.40 -3.31
CA ARG A 76 -6.46 -2.63 -4.73
C ARG A 76 -7.73 -2.82 -5.56
N ALA A 77 -8.70 -3.59 -5.08
CA ALA A 77 -9.98 -3.78 -5.75
C ALA A 77 -10.78 -2.47 -5.82
N GLU A 78 -10.83 -1.75 -4.71
CA GLU A 78 -11.49 -0.46 -4.56
C GLU A 78 -10.84 0.63 -5.45
N TRP A 79 -9.52 0.58 -5.65
CA TRP A 79 -8.81 1.42 -6.62
C TRP A 79 -9.23 1.09 -8.06
N ASN A 80 -9.20 -0.18 -8.44
CA ASN A 80 -9.55 -0.63 -9.78
C ASN A 80 -11.01 -0.32 -10.14
N ALA A 81 -11.93 -0.44 -9.17
CA ALA A 81 -13.34 -0.12 -9.37
C ALA A 81 -13.60 1.39 -9.57
N ARG A 82 -12.79 2.27 -8.96
CA ARG A 82 -12.95 3.73 -9.05
C ARG A 82 -12.14 4.37 -10.16
N LYS A 83 -11.29 3.61 -10.86
CA LYS A 83 -10.39 4.10 -11.90
C LYS A 83 -11.21 4.72 -13.03
N GLN A 84 -11.39 6.05 -13.01
CA GLN A 84 -11.88 6.81 -14.15
C GLN A 84 -10.81 6.72 -15.24
N SER A 85 -11.22 6.18 -16.39
CA SER A 85 -10.42 6.04 -17.62
C SER A 85 -9.43 7.19 -17.80
N GLY A 86 -8.13 6.96 -17.56
CA GLY A 86 -7.08 7.93 -17.92
C GLY A 86 -5.83 8.01 -17.02
N LYS A 87 -5.88 7.61 -15.74
CA LYS A 87 -4.66 7.58 -14.89
C LYS A 87 -4.09 6.18 -14.81
N VAL A 88 -2.91 5.97 -15.42
CA VAL A 88 -2.29 4.66 -15.65
C VAL A 88 -1.69 4.07 -14.38
N GLU A 89 -1.16 4.89 -13.47
CA GLU A 89 -0.40 4.45 -12.30
C GLU A 89 -1.23 3.59 -11.32
N CYS A 90 -0.67 2.46 -10.90
CA CYS A 90 -1.27 1.59 -9.89
C CYS A 90 -1.03 2.18 -8.49
N LEU A 91 -2.05 2.17 -7.62
CA LEU A 91 -1.94 2.66 -6.23
C LEU A 91 -0.76 2.02 -5.47
N THR A 92 -0.45 0.76 -5.80
CA THR A 92 0.56 -0.07 -5.14
C THR A 92 1.99 0.24 -5.58
N ASP A 93 2.14 0.87 -6.75
CA ASP A 93 3.45 1.10 -7.39
C ASP A 93 3.92 2.55 -7.18
N ARG A 94 3.01 3.43 -6.78
CA ARG A 94 3.35 4.80 -6.40
C ARG A 94 4.36 4.77 -5.25
N PRO A 95 5.55 5.36 -5.40
CA PRO A 95 6.58 5.31 -4.38
C PRO A 95 6.24 6.21 -3.18
N ASN A 96 6.70 5.78 -2.00
CA ASN A 96 6.79 6.62 -0.81
C ASN A 96 8.00 7.58 -0.89
N LYS A 97 8.28 8.35 0.16
CA LYS A 97 9.44 9.28 0.17
C LYS A 97 10.79 8.59 0.08
N PHE A 98 10.83 7.29 0.36
CA PHE A 98 12.03 6.45 0.24
C PHE A 98 12.16 5.82 -1.16
N GLY A 99 11.29 6.16 -2.11
CA GLY A 99 11.30 5.57 -3.44
C GLY A 99 10.69 4.16 -3.50
N GLN A 100 10.06 3.68 -2.42
CA GLN A 100 9.56 2.32 -2.32
C GLN A 100 8.07 2.26 -2.66
N GLY A 101 7.70 1.37 -3.59
CA GLY A 101 6.31 0.90 -3.72
C GLY A 101 5.97 -0.15 -2.66
N CYS A 102 4.74 -0.67 -2.67
CA CYS A 102 4.27 -1.64 -1.67
C CYS A 102 5.09 -2.94 -1.64
N LEU A 103 5.51 -3.45 -2.80
CA LEU A 103 6.33 -4.66 -2.90
C LEU A 103 7.75 -4.44 -2.36
N ALA A 104 8.38 -3.32 -2.72
CA ALA A 104 9.70 -2.93 -2.23
C ALA A 104 9.69 -2.69 -0.70
N LEU A 105 8.64 -2.04 -0.19
CA LEU A 105 8.47 -1.82 1.24
C LEU A 105 8.29 -3.14 2.01
N ALA A 106 7.49 -4.07 1.48
CA ALA A 106 7.32 -5.40 2.09
C ALA A 106 8.65 -6.16 2.19
N ALA A 107 9.51 -6.04 1.18
CA ALA A 107 10.84 -6.62 1.17
C ALA A 107 11.77 -5.93 2.19
N ALA A 108 11.80 -4.59 2.20
CA ALA A 108 12.65 -3.79 3.08
C ALA A 108 12.36 -4.03 4.57
N GLU A 109 11.07 -4.18 4.92
CA GLU A 109 10.61 -4.44 6.29
C GLU A 109 10.69 -5.93 6.69
N GLY A 110 11.10 -6.82 5.77
CA GLY A 110 11.22 -8.26 6.04
C GLY A 110 9.90 -8.99 6.28
N ARG A 111 8.78 -8.45 5.79
CA ARG A 111 7.44 -9.00 6.05
C ARG A 111 7.09 -10.09 5.05
N ARG A 112 7.53 -11.32 5.33
CA ARG A 112 7.41 -12.47 4.42
C ARG A 112 5.98 -12.75 3.94
N GLU A 113 4.99 -12.74 4.83
CA GLU A 113 3.61 -13.12 4.48
C GLU A 113 2.98 -12.15 3.48
N ILE A 114 2.95 -10.86 3.81
CA ILE A 114 2.45 -9.83 2.90
C ILE A 114 3.33 -9.72 1.64
N PHE A 115 4.64 -9.93 1.73
CA PHE A 115 5.53 -9.92 0.56
C PHE A 115 5.14 -11.02 -0.43
N GLU A 116 5.01 -12.27 0.04
CA GLU A 116 4.58 -13.40 -0.79
C GLU A 116 3.18 -13.15 -1.38
N HIS A 117 2.27 -12.59 -0.57
CA HIS A 117 0.91 -12.25 -1.01
C HIS A 117 0.92 -11.21 -2.13
N VAL A 118 1.62 -10.08 -1.92
CA VAL A 118 1.74 -9.00 -2.90
C VAL A 118 2.40 -9.51 -4.18
N LEU A 119 3.49 -10.27 -4.06
CA LEU A 119 4.20 -10.86 -5.20
C LEU A 119 3.28 -11.76 -6.02
N ARG A 120 2.61 -12.73 -5.39
CA ARG A 120 1.66 -13.63 -6.06
C ARG A 120 0.51 -12.86 -6.70
N SER A 121 -0.02 -11.86 -5.99
CA SER A 121 -1.14 -11.05 -6.46
C SER A 121 -0.84 -10.24 -7.73
N ARG A 122 0.45 -9.93 -7.98
CA ARG A 122 0.94 -9.23 -9.16
C ARG A 122 1.53 -10.16 -10.23
N SER A 123 1.72 -11.43 -9.91
CA SER A 123 2.31 -12.41 -10.83
C SER A 123 1.30 -12.83 -11.89
N THR A 124 1.74 -12.90 -13.15
CA THR A 124 0.90 -13.36 -14.26
C THR A 124 1.37 -14.72 -14.75
N VAL A 125 0.43 -15.61 -15.08
CA VAL A 125 0.78 -16.89 -15.71
C VAL A 125 1.22 -16.63 -17.15
N HIS A 126 2.46 -16.98 -17.49
CA HIS A 126 2.96 -16.87 -18.86
C HIS A 126 2.55 -18.08 -19.70
N TRP A 127 2.74 -19.29 -19.17
CA TRP A 127 2.24 -20.53 -19.76
C TRP A 127 2.01 -21.59 -18.68
N SER A 128 1.20 -22.59 -19.01
CA SER A 128 0.97 -23.78 -18.18
C SER A 128 0.99 -25.04 -19.04
N TYR A 129 1.70 -26.08 -18.59
CA TYR A 129 1.74 -27.39 -19.22
C TYR A 129 1.51 -28.48 -18.17
N GLY A 130 0.32 -29.10 -18.20
CA GLY A 130 -0.10 -30.06 -17.19
C GLY A 130 -0.09 -29.44 -15.79
N GLN A 131 0.77 -29.94 -14.91
CA GLN A 131 0.95 -29.42 -13.54
C GLN A 131 2.02 -28.31 -13.44
N VAL A 132 2.79 -28.06 -14.51
CA VAL A 132 3.87 -27.09 -14.52
C VAL A 132 3.34 -25.73 -14.97
N VAL A 133 3.65 -24.68 -14.22
CA VAL A 133 3.25 -23.30 -14.53
C VAL A 133 4.48 -22.40 -14.53
N CYS A 134 4.62 -21.58 -15.56
CA CYS A 134 5.58 -20.49 -15.58
C CYS A 134 4.88 -19.20 -15.15
N LEU A 135 5.35 -18.61 -14.06
CA LEU A 135 4.90 -17.32 -13.57
C LEU A 135 5.88 -16.25 -13.99
N HIS A 136 5.34 -15.14 -14.49
CA HIS A 136 6.07 -13.90 -14.69
C HIS A 136 5.88 -13.04 -13.44
N HIS A 137 6.97 -12.83 -12.72
CA HIS A 137 7.02 -11.97 -11.54
C HIS A 137 7.47 -10.56 -11.97
N PRO A 138 6.72 -9.49 -11.63
CA PRO A 138 7.14 -8.15 -11.96
C PRO A 138 8.37 -7.76 -11.13
N THR A 139 9.40 -7.24 -11.80
CA THR A 139 10.64 -6.77 -11.18
C THR A 139 10.65 -5.26 -10.90
N GLU A 140 9.63 -4.54 -11.36
CA GLU A 140 9.44 -3.10 -11.14
C GLU A 140 9.48 -2.77 -9.64
N GLY A 141 10.40 -1.88 -9.26
CA GLY A 141 10.63 -1.46 -7.88
C GLY A 141 11.41 -2.45 -7.00
N LEU A 142 11.77 -3.65 -7.49
CA LEU A 142 12.71 -4.55 -6.80
C LEU A 142 14.15 -4.37 -7.31
N ASP A 143 14.31 -4.16 -8.61
CA ASP A 143 15.63 -3.98 -9.26
C ASP A 143 16.14 -2.53 -9.21
N GLU A 144 15.29 -1.57 -8.83
CA GLU A 144 15.69 -0.20 -8.62
C GLU A 144 16.47 -0.13 -7.31
N GLY A 145 17.79 0.01 -7.41
CA GLY A 145 18.69 -0.02 -6.27
C GLY A 145 18.15 0.84 -5.14
N LEU A 146 17.90 0.23 -3.98
CA LEU A 146 17.61 0.95 -2.75
C LEU A 146 18.75 1.95 -2.58
N HIS A 147 18.46 3.24 -2.73
CA HIS A 147 19.36 4.27 -2.27
C HIS A 147 19.40 4.16 -0.75
N CYS A 148 20.27 3.28 -0.25
CA CYS A 148 20.67 3.28 1.14
C CYS A 148 21.26 4.66 1.40
N SER A 149 20.48 5.53 2.04
CA SER A 149 21.02 6.76 2.62
C SER A 149 22.00 6.33 3.70
N GLU A 150 23.29 6.47 3.39
CA GLU A 150 24.39 6.43 4.36
C GLU A 150 24.22 7.48 5.46
#